data_AF-A0A139AB76-F1
#
_entry.id   AF-A0A139AB76-F1
#
_cell.length_a   1.000
_cell.length_b   1.000
_cell.length_c   1.000
_cell.angle_alpha   90.00
_cell.angle_beta   90.00
_cell.angle_gamma   90.00
#
_symmetry.space_group_name_H-M   'P 1'
#
loop_
_entity.id
_entity.type
_entity.pdbx_description
1 polymer ?
#
loop_
_entity_poly.entity_id
_entity_poly.type
_entity_poly.pdbx_seq_one_letter_code
_entity_poly.pdbx_strand_id
1 'polypeptide(L)' 'MTMYAVLSSGTPFPELETNNEVYHFILSGGRPDETCLAEDVDPTVIDLMNSCSDSDARKRPSFETIVASLSSIWEVEL' A
#
# COMPACT_ATOMS: atom_id res chain seq x y z
N MET A 1 2.06 -3.88 1.90
CA MET A 1 1.42 -4.35 3.16
C MET A 1 1.85 -3.54 4.37
N THR A 2 3.14 -3.35 4.65
CA THR A 2 3.57 -2.54 5.81
C THR A 2 3.08 -1.09 5.75
N MET A 3 3.15 -0.43 4.58
CA MET A 3 2.60 0.93 4.42
C MET A 3 1.10 0.99 4.74
N TYR A 4 0.30 0.08 4.17
CA TYR A 4 -1.13 -0.03 4.50
C TYR A 4 -1.37 -0.18 6.01
N ALA A 5 -0.60 -1.03 6.70
CA ALA A 5 -0.75 -1.23 8.14
C ALA A 5 -0.39 0.00 8.99
N VAL A 6 0.42 0.93 8.46
CA VAL A 6 0.75 2.20 9.11
C VAL A 6 -0.32 3.26 8.83
N LEU A 7 -0.85 3.28 7.60
CA LEU A 7 -1.77 4.30 7.11
C LEU A 7 -3.25 4.00 7.41
N SER A 8 -3.57 2.74 7.72
CA SER A 8 -4.91 2.32 8.11
C SER A 8 -5.04 2.17 9.61
N SER A 9 -6.27 2.23 10.11
CA SER A 9 -6.60 1.97 11.51
C SER A 9 -6.94 0.50 11.80
N GLY A 10 -6.83 -0.38 10.80
CA GLY A 10 -7.37 -1.74 10.85
C GLY A 10 -6.48 -2.80 10.23
N THR A 11 -6.97 -4.05 10.25
CA THR A 11 -6.29 -5.18 9.61
C THR A 11 -6.61 -5.22 8.12
N PRO A 12 -5.67 -5.64 7.27
CA PRO A 12 -5.96 -5.88 5.86
C PRO A 12 -6.97 -7.02 5.70
N PHE A 13 -7.89 -6.86 4.75
CA PHE A 13 -8.92 -7.85 4.39
C PHE A 13 -9.84 -8.26 5.56
N PRO A 14 -10.52 -7.32 6.25
CA PRO A 14 -11.35 -7.63 7.41
C PRO A 14 -12.53 -8.57 7.09
N GLU A 15 -12.94 -8.62 5.82
CA GLU A 15 -14.04 -9.46 5.32
C GLU A 15 -13.64 -10.91 5.02
N LEU A 16 -12.34 -11.25 5.05
CA LEU A 16 -11.85 -12.60 4.75
C LEU A 16 -11.53 -13.34 6.05
N GLU A 17 -12.18 -14.46 6.27
CA GLU A 17 -12.14 -15.18 7.56
C GLU A 17 -10.95 -16.15 7.65
N THR A 18 -10.44 -16.63 6.50
CA THR A 18 -9.39 -17.65 6.46
C THR A 18 -8.17 -17.24 5.65
N ASN A 19 -7.01 -17.77 6.05
CA ASN A 19 -5.76 -17.58 5.30
C ASN A 19 -5.84 -18.06 3.85
N ASN A 20 -6.66 -19.09 3.57
CA ASN A 20 -6.81 -19.61 2.21
C ASN A 20 -7.58 -18.65 1.31
N GLU A 21 -8.62 -18.00 1.84
CA GLU A 21 -9.35 -16.94 1.12
C GLU A 21 -8.44 -15.75 0.83
N VAL A 22 -7.67 -15.29 1.83
CA VAL A 22 -6.68 -14.22 1.66
C VAL A 22 -5.66 -14.58 0.58
N TYR A 23 -5.13 -15.80 0.60
CA TYR A 23 -4.17 -16.29 -0.38
C TYR A 23 -4.74 -16.25 -1.80
N HIS A 24 -5.93 -16.82 -2.02
CA HIS A 24 -6.58 -16.84 -3.33
C HIS A 24 -6.94 -15.43 -3.80
N PHE A 25 -7.40 -14.56 -2.90
CA PHE A 25 -7.70 -13.17 -3.21
C PHE A 25 -6.45 -12.43 -3.71
N ILE A 26 -5.32 -12.54 -3.01
CA ILE A 26 -4.06 -11.92 -3.41
C ILE A 26 -3.56 -12.45 -4.76
N LEU A 27 -3.67 -13.76 -5.00
CA LEU A 27 -3.31 -14.38 -6.28
C LEU A 27 -4.17 -13.88 -7.45
N SER A 28 -5.44 -13.54 -7.20
CA SER A 28 -6.31 -12.92 -8.21
C SER A 28 -6.03 -11.43 -8.44
N GLY A 29 -5.06 -10.85 -7.73
CA GLY A 29 -4.70 -9.43 -7.82
C GLY A 29 -5.35 -8.56 -6.74
N GLY A 30 -6.11 -9.15 -5.82
CA GLY A 30 -6.72 -8.42 -4.72
C GLY A 30 -5.68 -7.74 -3.81
N ARG A 31 -6.00 -6.53 -3.37
CA ARG A 31 -5.19 -5.71 -2.44
C ARG A 31 -6.10 -5.12 -1.35
N PRO A 32 -5.55 -4.70 -0.21
CA PRO A 32 -6.34 -4.10 0.86
C PRO A 32 -7.10 -2.87 0.35
N ASP A 33 -8.28 -2.63 0.90
CA ASP A 33 -9.17 -1.55 0.46
C ASP A 33 -8.64 -0.18 0.94
N GLU A 34 -8.44 0.73 -0.01
CA GLU A 34 -7.98 2.09 0.27
C GLU A 34 -9.00 2.91 1.07
N THR A 35 -10.29 2.53 1.08
CA THR A 35 -11.30 3.20 1.91
C THR A 35 -11.05 3.04 3.41
N CYS A 36 -10.18 2.10 3.81
CA CYS A 36 -9.77 1.88 5.20
C CYS A 36 -8.56 2.73 5.63
N LEU A 37 -7.98 3.52 4.72
CA LEU A 37 -6.90 4.46 5.03
C LEU A 37 -7.45 5.68 5.79
N ALA A 38 -6.59 6.36 6.55
CA ALA A 38 -6.97 7.63 7.17
C ALA A 38 -7.28 8.70 6.11
N GLU A 39 -8.25 9.58 6.41
CA GLU A 39 -8.76 10.57 5.44
C GLU A 39 -7.71 11.62 5.02
N ASP A 40 -6.66 11.82 5.81
CA ASP A 40 -5.61 12.81 5.62
C ASP A 40 -4.35 12.25 4.95
N VAL A 41 -4.37 11.00 4.49
CA VAL A 41 -3.23 10.41 3.79
C VAL A 41 -3.06 11.07 2.42
N ASP A 42 -1.87 11.61 2.16
CA ASP A 42 -1.52 12.22 0.89
C ASP A 42 -1.68 11.22 -0.28
N PRO A 43 -2.40 11.57 -1.37
CA PRO A 43 -2.60 10.69 -2.51
C PRO A 43 -1.31 10.12 -3.12
N THR A 44 -0.21 10.88 -3.08
CA THR A 44 1.11 10.46 -3.58
C THR A 44 1.68 9.32 -2.74
N VAL A 45 1.38 9.27 -1.45
CA VAL A 45 1.75 8.15 -0.56
C VAL A 45 0.92 6.91 -0.89
N ILE A 46 -0.37 7.08 -1.24
CA ILE A 46 -1.25 6.00 -1.69
C ILE A 46 -0.74 5.42 -3.02
N ASP A 47 -0.41 6.27 -3.99
CA ASP A 47 0.17 5.86 -5.27
C ASP A 47 1.49 5.09 -5.08
N LEU A 48 2.36 5.57 -4.18
CA LEU A 48 3.59 4.87 -3.83
C LEU A 48 3.31 3.50 -3.20
N MET A 49 2.38 3.42 -2.25
CA MET A 49 1.95 2.15 -1.65
C MET A 49 1.45 1.16 -2.72
N ASN A 50 0.64 1.64 -3.66
CA ASN A 50 0.09 0.83 -4.74
C ASN A 50 1.17 0.32 -5.68
N SER A 51 2.11 1.17 -6.09
CA SER A 51 3.24 0.79 -6.94
C SER A 51 4.12 -0.31 -6.29
N CYS A 52 4.31 -0.26 -4.97
CA CYS A 52 5.02 -1.29 -4.21
C CYS A 52 4.32 -2.65 -4.22
N SER A 53 3.02 -2.68 -4.55
CA SER A 53 2.19 -3.87 -4.54
C SER A 53 1.78 -4.37 -5.94
N ASP A 54 2.42 -3.87 -7.01
CA ASP A 54 2.16 -4.30 -8.39
C ASP A 54 2.30 -5.83 -8.52
N SER A 55 1.41 -6.43 -9.31
CA SER A 55 1.41 -7.86 -9.59
C SER A 55 2.65 -8.30 -10.38
N ASP A 56 3.23 -7.44 -11.21
CA ASP A 56 4.53 -7.66 -11.83
C ASP A 56 5.64 -7.14 -10.92
N ALA A 57 6.43 -8.05 -10.35
CA ALA A 57 7.51 -7.72 -9.44
C ALA A 57 8.56 -6.76 -10.05
N ARG A 58 8.71 -6.72 -11.37
CA ARG A 58 9.69 -5.86 -12.07
C ARG A 58 9.23 -4.41 -12.18
N LYS A 59 7.93 -4.15 -11.96
CA LYS A 59 7.36 -2.79 -11.94
C LYS A 59 7.42 -2.15 -10.56
N ARG A 60 7.69 -2.93 -9.51
CA ARG A 60 7.80 -2.42 -8.15
C ARG A 60 9.04 -1.54 -8.06
N PRO A 61 8.95 -0.36 -7.43
CA PRO A 61 10.10 0.51 -7.24
C PRO A 61 11.15 -0.17 -6.37
N SER A 62 12.41 0.21 -6.56
CA SER A 62 13.47 -0.16 -5.62
C SER A 62 13.32 0.62 -4.31
N PHE A 63 13.97 0.17 -3.25
CA PHE A 63 13.97 0.90 -1.98
C PHE A 63 14.57 2.32 -2.13
N GLU A 64 15.60 2.49 -2.96
CA GLU A 64 16.17 3.81 -3.25
C GLU A 64 15.14 4.75 -3.89
N THR A 65 14.34 4.25 -4.84
CA THR A 65 13.25 5.01 -5.45
C THR A 65 12.18 5.36 -4.42
N ILE A 66 11.78 4.42 -3.56
CA ILE A 66 10.78 4.64 -2.51
C ILE A 66 11.23 5.77 -1.57
N VAL A 67 12.50 5.73 -1.12
CA VAL A 67 13.06 6.76 -0.23
C VAL A 67 13.08 8.12 -0.92
N ALA A 68 13.54 8.19 -2.16
CA ALA A 68 13.56 9.44 -2.92
C ALA A 68 12.15 10.04 -3.10
N SER A 69 11.15 9.20 -3.39
CA SER A 69 9.75 9.63 -3.48
C SER A 69 9.22 10.17 -2.15
N LEU A 70 9.45 9.47 -1.04
CA LEU A 70 9.03 9.93 0.29
C LEU A 70 9.71 11.23 0.71
N SER A 71 11.01 11.36 0.47
CA SER A 71 11.75 12.60 0.72
C SER A 71 11.16 13.77 -0.08
N SER A 72 10.87 13.55 -1.37
CA SER A 72 10.27 14.60 -2.20
C SER A 72 8.87 15.01 -1.74
N ILE A 73 8.09 14.11 -1.14
CA ILE A 73 6.75 14.43 -0.60
C ILE A 73 6.91 15.31 0.65
N TRP A 74 7.82 14.96 1.55
CA TRP A 74 8.00 15.67 2.82
C TRP A 74 8.85 16.94 2.74
N GLU A 75 9.65 17.13 1.69
CA GLU A 75 10.40 18.37 1.48
C GLU A 75 9.52 19.58 1.08
N VAL A 76 8.22 19.36 0.81
CA VAL A 76 7.27 20.44 0.44
C VAL A 76 6.71 21.18 1.67
N GLU A 77 6.95 20.70 2.90
CA GLU A 77 6.37 21.26 4.14
C GLU A 77 7.33 22.06 5.05
N LEU A 78 8.46 22.59 4.54
CA LEU A 78 9.35 23.50 5.30
C LEU A 78 9.49 24.90 4.69
#